data_AF-A0A158RWP8-F1
#
_entry.id   AF-A0A158RWP8-F1
#
_cell.length_a   1.000
_cell.length_b   1.000
_cell.length_c   1.000
_cell.angle_alpha   90.00
_cell.angle_beta   90.00
_cell.angle_gamma   90.00
#
_symmetry.space_group_name_H-M   'P 1'
#
loop_
_entity.id
_entity.type
_entity.pdbx_description
1 polymer ?
#
loop_
_entity_poly.entity_id
_entity_poly.type
_entity_poly.pdbx_seq_one_letter_code
_entity_poly.pdbx_strand_id
1 'polypeptide(L)'
;MLAASAIFATPAIAGESASGGFRISLNVPVVCDLDAQPFELDASGQRFVGQVQEFCNSNRGFQVFASHRMLEQDESISVDYGGSRSTLDLTGMSPVAFRSGARFGYVPVSIEATNLSAPIALEFGLTAI
;
A
#
# COMPACT_ATOMS: atom_id res chain seq x y z
N MET A 1 -19.45 88.09 28.41
CA MET A 1 -20.12 87.29 27.37
C MET A 1 -19.35 85.98 27.22
N LEU A 2 -19.84 84.89 27.82
CA LEU A 2 -19.22 83.56 27.68
C LEU A 2 -19.72 82.91 26.38
N ALA A 3 -18.80 82.55 25.49
CA ALA A 3 -19.09 81.74 24.30
C ALA A 3 -18.90 80.26 24.66
N ALA A 4 -19.97 79.47 24.57
CA ALA A 4 -19.94 78.02 24.79
C ALA A 4 -19.71 77.32 23.44
N SER A 5 -18.55 76.68 23.27
CA SER A 5 -18.26 75.80 22.13
C SER A 5 -18.82 74.41 22.40
N ALA A 6 -19.86 74.02 21.68
CA ALA A 6 -20.38 72.65 21.70
C ALA A 6 -19.48 71.74 20.85
N ILE A 7 -18.83 70.77 21.48
CA ILE A 7 -18.06 69.71 20.82
C ILE A 7 -19.05 68.60 20.46
N PHE A 8 -19.37 68.45 19.17
CA PHE A 8 -20.14 67.31 18.69
C PHE A 8 -19.21 66.11 18.56
N ALA A 9 -19.33 65.13 19.46
CA ALA A 9 -18.67 63.84 19.33
C ALA A 9 -19.41 63.02 18.27
N THR A 10 -18.76 62.71 17.16
CA THR A 10 -19.25 61.74 16.18
C THR A 10 -19.09 60.32 16.76
N PRO A 11 -20.09 59.44 16.64
CA PRO A 11 -19.94 58.07 17.09
C PRO A 11 -18.94 57.36 16.17
N ALA A 12 -17.97 56.66 16.75
CA ALA A 12 -17.13 55.74 16.00
C ALA A 12 -17.99 54.54 15.59
N ILE A 13 -18.39 54.48 14.31
CA ILE A 13 -19.02 53.29 13.74
C ILE A 13 -17.90 52.24 13.60
N ALA A 14 -17.88 51.24 14.47
CA ALA A 14 -17.05 50.06 14.28
C ALA A 14 -17.54 49.34 13.02
N GLY A 15 -16.78 49.48 11.92
CA GLY A 15 -17.05 48.76 10.70
C GLY A 15 -17.08 47.26 10.98
N GLU A 16 -18.12 46.59 10.49
CA GLU A 16 -18.29 45.15 10.57
C GLU A 16 -16.97 44.50 10.16
N SER A 17 -16.31 43.78 11.08
CA SER A 17 -15.07 43.07 10.77
C SER A 17 -15.41 42.04 9.71
N ALA A 18 -15.11 42.34 8.45
CA ALA A 18 -15.44 41.50 7.32
C ALA A 18 -14.87 40.10 7.57
N SER A 19 -15.73 39.14 7.89
CA SER A 19 -15.33 37.75 8.09
C SER A 19 -14.95 37.18 6.72
N GLY A 20 -13.67 37.26 6.37
CA GLY A 20 -13.13 36.60 5.19
C GLY A 20 -13.08 35.09 5.42
N GLY A 21 -13.82 34.32 4.61
CA GLY A 21 -13.71 32.87 4.56
C GLY A 21 -12.81 32.45 3.39
N PHE A 22 -11.93 31.47 3.62
CA PHE A 22 -11.20 30.80 2.55
C PHE A 22 -11.40 29.29 2.64
N ARG A 23 -11.50 28.64 1.49
CA ARG A 23 -11.65 27.19 1.40
C ARG A 23 -10.30 26.56 1.10
N ILE A 24 -9.86 25.64 1.96
CA ILE A 24 -8.69 24.80 1.73
C ILE A 24 -9.18 23.44 1.21
N SER A 25 -8.54 22.91 0.18
CA SER A 25 -8.76 21.55 -0.31
C SER A 25 -7.42 20.86 -0.55
N LEU A 26 -7.34 19.57 -0.19
CA LEU A 26 -6.17 18.73 -0.42
C LEU A 26 -6.62 17.44 -1.09
N ASN A 27 -5.76 16.89 -1.97
CA ASN A 27 -5.92 15.57 -2.56
C ASN A 27 -4.80 14.66 -2.04
N VAL A 28 -5.16 13.52 -1.45
CA VAL A 28 -4.22 12.51 -0.98
C VAL A 28 -4.18 11.38 -2.01
N PRO A 29 -3.05 11.19 -2.72
CA PRO A 29 -2.94 10.10 -3.68
C PRO A 29 -2.91 8.74 -2.98
N VAL A 30 -3.36 7.72 -3.70
CA VAL A 30 -3.15 6.33 -3.28
C VAL A 30 -1.67 5.98 -3.45
N VAL A 31 -1.07 5.47 -2.38
CA VAL A 31 0.31 4.99 -2.33
C VAL A 31 0.27 3.61 -1.70
N CYS A 32 0.75 2.62 -2.45
CA CYS A 32 0.90 1.25 -1.99
C CYS A 32 2.29 0.76 -2.38
N ASP A 33 2.95 0.06 -1.45
CA ASP A 33 4.30 -0.43 -1.57
C ASP A 33 4.47 -1.74 -0.80
N LEU A 34 5.45 -2.52 -1.22
CA LEU A 34 5.79 -3.82 -0.67
C LEU A 34 7.31 -3.94 -0.61
N ASP A 35 7.83 -4.12 0.60
CA ASP A 35 9.25 -4.35 0.80
C ASP A 35 9.51 -5.80 1.25
N ALA A 36 10.33 -6.49 0.48
CA ALA A 36 10.78 -7.83 0.74
C ALA A 36 12.07 -8.12 -0.02
N GLN A 37 12.95 -8.92 0.58
CA GLN A 37 14.05 -9.51 -0.18
C GLN A 37 13.52 -10.61 -1.09
N PRO A 38 14.16 -10.88 -2.24
CA PRO A 38 13.83 -12.04 -3.06
C PRO A 38 13.89 -13.32 -2.25
N PHE A 39 12.91 -14.20 -2.49
CA PHE A 39 12.83 -15.48 -1.82
C PHE A 39 13.47 -16.54 -2.71
N GLU A 40 14.65 -17.00 -2.33
CA GLU A 40 15.42 -17.98 -3.11
C GLU A 40 15.23 -19.39 -2.54
N LEU A 41 14.82 -20.32 -3.41
CA LEU A 41 14.76 -21.74 -3.11
C LEU A 41 15.73 -22.46 -4.05
N ASP A 42 16.63 -23.24 -3.48
CA ASP A 42 17.47 -24.16 -4.25
C ASP A 42 16.65 -25.38 -4.72
N ALA A 43 17.21 -26.18 -5.62
CA ALA A 43 16.54 -27.36 -6.17
C ALA A 43 16.27 -28.47 -5.12
N SER A 44 16.99 -28.47 -4.00
CA SER A 44 16.74 -29.36 -2.83
C SER A 44 15.79 -28.75 -1.79
N GLY A 45 15.52 -27.45 -1.90
CA GLY A 45 14.82 -26.63 -0.93
C GLY A 45 13.31 -26.77 -1.09
N GLN A 46 12.70 -27.51 -0.17
CA GLN A 46 11.26 -27.79 -0.26
C GLN A 46 10.39 -26.69 0.35
N ARG A 47 10.94 -25.89 1.27
CA ARG A 47 10.17 -24.89 2.01
C ARG A 47 11.01 -23.69 2.42
N PHE A 48 10.45 -22.50 2.24
CA PHE A 48 10.94 -21.25 2.80
C PHE A 48 9.85 -20.59 3.66
N VAL A 49 10.25 -19.88 4.71
CA VAL A 49 9.36 -19.05 5.54
C VAL A 49 10.01 -17.70 5.75
N GLY A 50 9.25 -16.62 5.55
CA GLY A 50 9.71 -15.26 5.79
C GLY A 50 8.55 -14.29 5.99
N GLN A 51 8.82 -13.02 5.72
CA GLN A 51 7.84 -11.96 5.89
C GLN A 51 8.00 -10.90 4.83
N VAL A 52 6.89 -10.23 4.53
CA VAL A 52 6.80 -9.12 3.59
C VAL A 52 6.27 -7.91 4.35
N GLN A 53 6.90 -6.75 4.19
CA GLN A 53 6.37 -5.51 4.74
C GLN A 53 5.42 -4.86 3.73
N GLU A 54 4.17 -4.66 4.14
CA GLU A 54 3.16 -3.97 3.33
C GLU A 54 2.94 -2.56 3.85
N PHE A 55 2.73 -1.63 2.92
CA PHE A 55 2.17 -0.32 3.18
C PHE A 55 1.18 0.03 2.07
N CYS A 56 -0.09 0.32 2.39
CA CYS A 56 -1.05 0.78 1.40
C CYS A 56 -2.14 1.62 2.06
N ASN A 57 -2.37 2.83 1.54
CA ASN A 57 -3.42 3.74 2.04
C ASN A 57 -4.75 3.65 1.25
N SER A 58 -4.85 2.75 0.26
CA SER A 58 -6.08 2.55 -0.52
C SER A 58 -7.20 1.99 0.35
N ASN A 59 -8.41 2.52 0.24
CA ASN A 59 -9.60 1.94 0.87
C ASN A 59 -10.17 0.73 0.10
N ARG A 60 -9.82 0.59 -1.19
CA ARG A 60 -10.24 -0.55 -2.03
C ARG A 60 -9.32 -1.75 -1.86
N GLY A 61 -8.06 -1.52 -1.48
CA GLY A 61 -7.05 -2.56 -1.33
C GLY A 61 -6.11 -2.67 -2.53
N PHE A 62 -5.43 -3.81 -2.62
CA PHE A 62 -4.44 -4.10 -3.65
C PHE A 62 -4.34 -5.60 -3.92
N GLN A 63 -3.90 -5.94 -5.12
CA GLN A 63 -3.60 -7.32 -5.52
C GLN A 63 -2.09 -7.54 -5.42
N VAL A 64 -1.67 -8.62 -4.78
CA VAL A 64 -0.29 -9.08 -4.69
C VAL A 64 -0.05 -10.14 -5.76
N PHE A 65 1.10 -10.05 -6.41
CA PHE A 65 1.59 -11.00 -7.40
C PHE A 65 2.94 -11.54 -6.97
N ALA A 66 3.22 -12.80 -7.32
CA ALA A 66 4.55 -13.35 -7.29
C ALA A 66 5.08 -13.46 -8.72
N SER A 67 6.28 -12.96 -8.96
CA SER A 67 7.03 -13.11 -10.19
C SER A 67 8.17 -14.11 -9.99
N HIS A 68 8.41 -14.94 -11.00
CA HIS A 68 9.40 -16.01 -10.97
C HIS A 68 9.80 -16.41 -12.40
N ARG A 69 10.83 -17.24 -12.56
CA ARG A 69 11.12 -17.85 -13.87
C ARG A 69 9.99 -18.77 -14.31
N MET A 70 9.87 -19.03 -15.61
CA MET A 70 8.93 -20.07 -16.09
C MET A 70 9.21 -21.41 -15.40
N LEU A 71 8.13 -22.13 -15.08
CA LEU A 71 8.20 -23.45 -14.46
C LEU A 71 8.10 -24.54 -15.52
N GLU A 72 8.83 -25.62 -15.31
CA GLU A 72 8.67 -26.85 -16.08
C GLU A 72 7.36 -27.56 -15.70
N GLN A 73 6.87 -28.48 -16.54
CA GLN A 73 5.55 -29.11 -16.36
C GLN A 73 5.41 -29.94 -15.07
N ASP A 74 6.53 -30.42 -14.53
CA ASP A 74 6.60 -31.23 -13.31
C ASP A 74 6.93 -30.40 -12.06
N GLU A 75 7.30 -29.13 -12.22
CA GLU A 75 7.56 -28.18 -11.14
C GLU A 75 6.24 -27.65 -10.56
N SER A 76 6.19 -27.53 -9.23
CA SER A 76 5.05 -26.91 -8.55
C SER A 76 5.50 -26.06 -7.39
N ILE A 77 4.93 -24.86 -7.27
CA ILE A 77 5.21 -23.93 -6.18
C ILE A 77 3.89 -23.47 -5.58
N SER A 78 3.74 -23.66 -4.28
CA SER A 78 2.65 -23.11 -3.48
C SER A 78 3.15 -21.93 -2.64
N VAL A 79 2.37 -20.86 -2.58
CA VAL A 79 2.63 -19.70 -1.74
C VAL A 79 1.47 -19.55 -0.76
N ASP A 80 1.77 -19.48 0.54
CA ASP A 80 0.87 -18.92 1.54
C ASP A 80 1.30 -17.49 1.84
N TYR A 81 0.46 -16.52 1.51
CA TYR A 81 0.71 -15.10 1.71
C TYR A 81 -0.30 -14.56 2.73
N GLY A 82 0.12 -14.42 3.99
CA GLY A 82 -0.73 -13.95 5.08
C GLY A 82 -1.99 -14.79 5.27
N GLY A 83 -1.91 -16.11 5.05
CA GLY A 83 -3.03 -17.05 5.13
C GLY A 83 -3.82 -17.24 3.83
N SER A 84 -3.48 -16.55 2.74
CA SER A 84 -4.01 -16.83 1.40
C SER A 84 -3.09 -17.78 0.66
N ARG A 85 -3.57 -19.00 0.38
CA ARG A 85 -2.80 -20.01 -0.35
C ARG A 85 -3.11 -19.95 -1.85
N SER A 86 -2.06 -19.95 -2.68
CA SER A 86 -2.14 -20.07 -4.13
C SER A 86 -1.07 -21.02 -4.66
N THR A 87 -1.29 -21.55 -5.87
CA THR A 87 -0.26 -22.27 -6.65
C THR A 87 0.16 -21.37 -7.79
N LEU A 88 1.46 -21.28 -8.05
CA LEU A 88 1.99 -20.46 -9.14
C LEU A 88 1.75 -21.12 -10.50
N ASP A 89 1.48 -20.27 -11.48
CA ASP A 89 1.31 -20.63 -12.88
C ASP A 89 2.67 -20.87 -13.54
N LEU A 90 2.69 -21.60 -14.64
CA LEU A 90 3.94 -21.90 -15.36
C LEU A 90 4.58 -20.67 -16.03
N THR A 91 3.81 -19.57 -16.18
CA THR A 91 4.16 -18.42 -17.02
C THR A 91 5.05 -17.38 -16.35
N GLY A 92 5.42 -17.56 -15.08
CA GLY A 92 6.37 -16.68 -14.38
C GLY A 92 5.73 -15.51 -13.63
N MET A 93 4.41 -15.40 -13.60
CA MET A 93 3.71 -14.41 -12.78
C MET A 93 2.32 -14.91 -12.39
N SER A 94 2.01 -14.87 -11.10
CA SER A 94 0.71 -15.31 -10.59
C SER A 94 0.16 -14.40 -9.49
N PRO A 95 -1.17 -14.18 -9.44
CA PRO A 95 -1.80 -13.55 -8.29
C PRO A 95 -1.71 -14.48 -7.06
N VAL A 96 -1.30 -13.93 -5.92
CA VAL A 96 -1.14 -14.73 -4.67
C VAL A 96 -2.08 -14.32 -3.55
N ALA A 97 -2.45 -13.03 -3.47
CA ALA A 97 -3.38 -12.55 -2.46
C ALA A 97 -4.07 -11.25 -2.88
N PHE A 98 -5.34 -11.11 -2.50
CA PHE A 98 -6.02 -9.81 -2.49
C PHE A 98 -6.04 -9.27 -1.06
N ARG A 99 -5.61 -8.03 -0.88
CA ARG A 99 -5.47 -7.38 0.42
C ARG A 99 -6.47 -6.24 0.52
N SER A 100 -7.52 -6.43 1.32
CA SER A 100 -8.61 -5.46 1.43
C SER A 100 -8.26 -4.27 2.32
N GLY A 101 -8.66 -3.08 1.88
CA GLY A 101 -8.54 -1.83 2.63
C GLY A 101 -7.10 -1.36 2.85
N ALA A 102 -6.97 -0.33 3.70
CA ALA A 102 -5.67 0.22 4.07
C ALA A 102 -4.94 -0.76 5.00
N ARG A 103 -3.64 -0.93 4.78
CA ARG A 103 -2.79 -1.92 5.48
C ARG A 103 -1.43 -1.33 5.77
N PHE A 104 -0.87 -1.73 6.90
CA PHE A 104 0.52 -1.49 7.25
C PHE A 104 1.02 -2.60 8.16
N GLY A 105 2.20 -3.14 7.87
CA GLY A 105 2.89 -4.07 8.76
C GLY A 105 3.48 -5.27 8.04
N TYR A 106 3.97 -6.22 8.83
CA TYR A 106 4.59 -7.44 8.33
C TYR A 106 3.53 -8.53 8.11
N VAL A 107 3.64 -9.22 6.98
CA VAL A 107 2.79 -10.33 6.58
C VAL A 107 3.66 -11.57 6.49
N PRO A 108 3.31 -12.66 7.21
CA PRO A 108 4.05 -13.90 7.09
C PRO A 108 3.83 -14.50 5.70
N VAL A 109 4.90 -15.04 5.12
CA VAL A 109 4.87 -15.74 3.84
C VAL A 109 5.54 -17.10 4.02
N SER A 110 4.95 -18.15 3.44
CA SER A 110 5.62 -19.43 3.27
C SER A 110 5.51 -19.92 1.84
N ILE A 111 6.62 -20.46 1.34
CA ILE A 111 6.73 -20.94 -0.03
C ILE A 111 7.12 -22.41 0.05
N GLU A 112 6.38 -23.26 -0.64
CA GLU A 112 6.64 -24.70 -0.74
C GLU A 112 6.89 -25.01 -2.22
N ALA A 113 8.00 -25.68 -2.52
CA ALA A 113 8.34 -26.06 -3.89
C ALA A 113 8.53 -27.58 -3.99
N THR A 114 8.08 -28.13 -5.11
CA THR A 114 8.13 -29.56 -5.42
C THR A 114 8.75 -29.76 -6.79
N ASN A 115 9.68 -30.71 -6.90
CA ASN A 115 10.38 -31.12 -8.13
C ASN A 115 11.08 -29.98 -8.88
N LEU A 116 11.65 -28.99 -8.17
CA LEU A 116 12.43 -27.94 -8.82
C LEU A 116 13.63 -28.54 -9.57
N SER A 117 13.64 -28.35 -10.88
CA SER A 117 14.73 -28.74 -11.79
C SER A 117 15.93 -27.79 -11.69
N ALA A 118 15.68 -26.55 -11.29
CA ALA A 118 16.67 -25.51 -11.09
C ALA A 118 16.25 -24.58 -9.93
N PRO A 119 17.19 -23.85 -9.30
CA PRO A 119 16.85 -22.83 -8.31
C PRO A 119 15.82 -21.83 -8.83
N ILE A 120 15.06 -21.24 -7.91
CA ILE A 120 14.06 -20.23 -8.24
C ILE A 120 14.11 -19.09 -7.23
N ALA A 121 13.95 -17.87 -7.75
CA ALA A 121 13.72 -16.67 -6.96
C ALA A 121 12.27 -16.23 -7.17
N LEU A 122 11.58 -15.90 -6.08
CA LEU A 122 10.27 -15.28 -6.11
C LEU A 122 10.41 -13.82 -5.66
N GLU A 123 9.84 -12.92 -6.46
CA GLU A 123 9.72 -11.50 -6.15
C GLU A 123 8.24 -11.15 -6.00
N PHE A 124 7.89 -10.38 -4.98
CA PHE A 124 6.52 -9.93 -4.77
C PHE A 124 6.34 -8.52 -5.29
N GLY A 125 5.26 -8.32 -6.04
CA GLY A 125 4.82 -7.01 -6.51
C GLY A 125 3.35 -6.78 -6.19
N LEU A 126 2.89 -5.54 -6.37
CA LEU A 126 1.49 -5.20 -6.17
C LEU A 126 0.92 -4.29 -7.26
N THR A 127 -0.41 -4.28 -7.34
CA THR A 127 -1.15 -3.21 -8.01
C THR A 127 -2.26 -2.73 -7.09
N ALA A 128 -2.35 -1.41 -6.90
CA ALA A 128 -3.44 -0.81 -6.15
C ALA A 128 -4.75 -0.92 -6.94
N ILE A 129 -5.84 -1.25 -6.27
CA ILE A 129 -7.15 -1.40 -6.90
C ILE A 129 -7.97 -0.15 -6.78
#